data_AF-A0A2M9KAZ3-F1
#
_entry.id   AF-A0A2M9KAZ3-F1
#
_cell.length_a   1.000
_cell.length_b   1.000
_cell.length_c   1.000
_cell.angle_alpha   90.00
_cell.angle_beta   90.00
_cell.angle_gamma   90.00
#
_symmetry.space_group_name_H-M   'P 1'
#
loop_
_entity.id
_entity.type
_entity.pdbx_description
1 polymer ?
#
loop_
_entity_poly.entity_id
_entity_poly.type
_entity_poly.pdbx_seq_one_letter_code
_entity_poly.pdbx_strand_id
1 'polypeptide(L)'
;MWVFILVAGTVIFLLLIASASDRGSQAMAEAFEGEVIRRHSKQVTLTTGMRTDYWLDIRTHDGEVRSITLPWRIWGRFEAGDRIVKRVGERWPST
;
A
#
# COMPACT_ATOMS: atom_id res chain seq x y z
N MET A 1 -14.60 -14.79 -32.13
CA MET A 1 -15.40 -13.85 -31.32
C MET A 1 -15.14 -13.99 -29.81
N TRP A 2 -15.03 -15.20 -29.26
CA TRP A 2 -14.76 -15.44 -27.82
C TRP A 2 -13.38 -14.98 -27.31
N VAL A 3 -12.34 -15.07 -28.15
CA VAL A 3 -10.97 -14.69 -27.79
C VAL A 3 -10.84 -13.18 -27.49
N PHE A 4 -11.58 -12.33 -28.22
CA PHE A 4 -11.56 -10.88 -28.00
C PHE A 4 -12.20 -10.46 -26.66
N ILE A 5 -13.23 -11.20 -26.21
CA ILE A 5 -13.91 -10.95 -24.93
C ILE A 5 -12.98 -11.31 -23.77
N LEU A 6 -12.25 -12.43 -23.88
CA LEU A 6 -11.26 -12.82 -22.89
C LEU A 6 -10.15 -11.79 -22.76
N VAL A 7 -9.57 -11.33 -23.88
CA VAL A 7 -8.50 -10.32 -23.86
C VAL A 7 -8.98 -9.00 -23.28
N ALA A 8 -10.18 -8.54 -23.64
CA ALA A 8 -10.76 -7.32 -23.06
C ALA A 8 -10.97 -7.45 -21.54
N GLY A 9 -11.44 -8.60 -21.06
CA GLY A 9 -11.61 -8.88 -19.63
C GLY A 9 -10.28 -8.84 -18.87
N THR A 10 -9.22 -9.43 -19.42
CA THR A 10 -7.89 -9.40 -18.79
C THR A 10 -7.30 -8.00 -18.74
N VAL A 11 -7.51 -7.19 -19.79
CA VAL A 11 -7.01 -5.80 -19.84
C VAL A 11 -7.74 -4.93 -18.82
N ILE A 12 -9.07 -5.07 -18.67
CA ILE A 12 -9.85 -4.36 -17.66
C ILE A 12 -9.42 -4.80 -16.25
N PHE A 13 -9.21 -6.10 -16.04
CA PHE A 13 -8.76 -6.64 -14.76
C PHE A 13 -7.36 -6.13 -14.38
N LEU A 14 -6.44 -6.04 -15.34
CA LEU A 14 -5.10 -5.47 -15.11
C LEU A 14 -5.15 -3.96 -14.83
N LEU A 15 -6.02 -3.21 -15.54
CA LEU A 15 -6.24 -1.78 -15.28
C LEU A 15 -6.80 -1.51 -13.89
N LEU A 16 -7.68 -2.37 -13.37
CA LEU A 16 -8.20 -2.27 -12.01
C LEU A 16 -7.12 -2.51 -10.95
N ILE A 17 -6.22 -3.47 -11.17
CA ILE A 17 -5.08 -3.74 -10.27
C ILE A 17 -4.05 -2.60 -10.30
N ALA A 18 -3.78 -2.04 -11.48
CA ALA A 18 -2.89 -0.90 -11.64
C ALA A 18 -3.45 0.35 -10.94
N SER A 19 -4.75 0.63 -11.10
CA SER A 19 -5.43 1.77 -10.46
C SER A 19 -5.46 1.67 -8.93
N ALA A 20 -5.57 0.45 -8.38
CA ALA A 20 -5.47 0.22 -6.94
C ALA A 20 -4.04 0.47 -6.42
N SER A 21 -3.03 0.18 -7.25
CA SER A 21 -1.62 0.40 -6.90
C SER A 21 -1.24 1.89 -6.96
N ASP A 22 -1.78 2.64 -7.92
CA ASP A 22 -1.50 4.09 -8.06
C ASP A 22 -2.07 4.94 -6.92
N ARG A 23 -3.23 4.56 -6.35
CA ARG A 23 -3.78 5.26 -5.17
C ARG A 23 -2.88 5.14 -3.94
N GLY A 24 -2.19 4.00 -3.78
CA GLY A 24 -1.23 3.81 -2.67
C GLY A 24 0.01 4.69 -2.80
N SER A 25 0.45 4.97 -4.02
CA SER A 25 1.61 5.81 -4.33
C SER A 25 1.37 7.29 -3.99
N GLN A 26 0.17 7.81 -4.29
CA GLN A 26 -0.19 9.20 -4.00
C GLN A 26 -0.39 9.46 -2.50
N ALA A 27 -0.85 8.47 -1.74
CA ALA A 27 -1.01 8.56 -0.28
C ALA A 27 0.32 8.76 0.48
N MET A 28 1.48 8.52 -0.15
CA MET A 28 2.77 8.81 0.45
C MET A 28 3.16 10.30 0.40
N ALA A 29 2.46 11.18 -0.31
CA ALA A 29 2.80 12.61 -0.34
C ALA A 29 2.01 13.44 0.68
N GLU A 30 0.86 12.96 1.12
CA GLU A 30 -0.04 13.69 2.01
C GLU A 30 0.31 13.46 3.49
N ALA A 31 0.11 14.50 4.30
CA ALA A 31 0.14 14.36 5.74
C ALA A 31 -1.09 13.61 6.22
N PHE A 32 -0.91 12.70 7.16
CA PHE A 32 -2.01 11.98 7.78
C PHE A 32 -1.67 11.63 9.22
N GLU A 33 -2.72 11.47 10.03
CA GLU A 33 -2.65 10.88 11.35
C GLU A 33 -3.66 9.74 11.41
N GLY A 34 -3.26 8.63 12.01
CA GLY A 34 -4.13 7.47 12.14
C GLY A 34 -3.56 6.37 13.01
N GLU A 35 -4.33 5.30 13.14
CA GLU A 35 -3.97 4.10 13.88
C GLU A 35 -3.66 2.97 12.90
N VAL A 36 -2.56 2.26 13.12
CA VAL A 36 -2.22 1.07 12.35
C VAL A 36 -3.20 -0.04 12.72
N ILE A 37 -4.09 -0.40 11.81
CA ILE A 37 -5.08 -1.47 12.06
C ILE A 37 -4.55 -2.84 11.66
N ARG A 38 -3.62 -2.88 10.69
CA ARG A 38 -3.08 -4.14 10.19
C ARG A 38 -1.70 -3.96 9.57
N ARG A 39 -0.90 -5.02 9.69
CA ARG A 39 0.42 -5.14 9.08
C ARG A 39 0.42 -6.27 8.07
N HIS A 40 1.08 -6.03 6.94
CA HIS A 40 1.20 -7.00 5.88
C HIS A 40 2.62 -7.09 5.34
N SER A 41 3.00 -8.31 4.97
CA SER A 41 4.16 -8.58 4.14
C SER A 41 3.79 -9.63 3.09
N LYS A 42 4.36 -9.49 1.90
CA LYS A 42 4.16 -10.46 0.81
C LYS A 42 5.45 -10.68 0.06
N GLN A 43 5.79 -11.95 -0.13
CA GLN A 43 6.88 -12.33 -1.02
C GLN A 43 6.39 -12.28 -2.47
N VAL A 44 7.15 -11.57 -3.31
CA VAL A 44 6.92 -11.36 -4.72
C VAL A 44 8.10 -11.95 -5.48
N THR A 45 7.80 -12.87 -6.39
CA THR A 45 8.79 -13.43 -7.30
C THR A 45 8.93 -12.51 -8.51
N LEU A 46 10.14 -12.03 -8.74
CA LEU A 46 10.52 -11.24 -9.90
C LEU A 46 11.42 -12.09 -10.80
N THR A 47 11.58 -11.68 -12.06
CA THR A 47 12.53 -12.29 -13.00
C THR A 47 13.98 -12.22 -12.50
N THR A 48 14.30 -11.22 -11.66
CA THR A 48 15.63 -10.98 -11.09
C THR A 48 15.84 -11.62 -9.71
N GLY A 49 14.83 -12.27 -9.13
CA GLY A 49 14.91 -12.90 -7.82
C GLY A 49 13.65 -12.69 -6.97
N MET A 50 13.73 -13.00 -5.68
CA MET A 50 12.63 -12.79 -4.74
C MET A 50 12.76 -11.44 -4.03
N ARG A 51 11.64 -10.74 -3.86
CA ARG A 51 11.54 -9.51 -3.07
C ARG A 51 10.38 -9.65 -2.09
N THR A 52 10.50 -9.09 -0.90
CA THR A 52 9.38 -8.97 0.03
C THR A 52 8.91 -7.53 0.06
N ASP A 53 7.61 -7.33 -0.21
CA ASP A 53 6.96 -6.04 -0.05
C ASP A 53 6.25 -5.98 1.30
N TYR A 54 6.29 -4.80 1.92
CA TYR A 54 5.73 -4.55 3.24
C TYR A 54 4.80 -3.35 3.18
N TRP A 55 3.62 -3.47 3.78
CA TRP A 55 2.67 -2.36 3.89
C TRP A 55 1.93 -2.38 5.23
N LEU A 56 1.38 -1.21 5.56
CA LEU A 56 0.52 -0.98 6.71
C LEU A 56 -0.83 -0.49 6.24
N ASP A 57 -1.89 -1.02 6.84
CA ASP A 57 -3.22 -0.44 6.74
C ASP A 57 -3.45 0.45 7.96
N ILE A 58 -3.83 1.69 7.71
CA ILE A 58 -3.94 2.75 8.70
C ILE A 58 -5.34 3.30 8.64
N ARG A 59 -6.04 3.31 9.77
CA ARG A 59 -7.31 4.00 9.90
C ARG A 59 -7.02 5.46 10.25
N THR A 60 -7.32 6.37 9.34
CA THR A 60 -7.21 7.81 9.59
C THR A 60 -8.31 8.26 10.55
N HIS A 61 -8.12 9.44 11.15
CA HIS A 61 -9.13 10.03 12.04
C HIS A 61 -10.48 10.26 11.33
N ASP A 62 -10.47 10.48 10.02
CA ASP A 62 -11.68 10.65 9.20
C ASP A 62 -12.43 9.33 8.94
N GLY A 63 -11.92 8.21 9.46
CA GLY A 63 -12.51 6.87 9.33
C GLY A 63 -12.11 6.14 8.06
N GLU A 64 -11.32 6.76 7.17
CA GLU A 64 -10.79 6.10 5.97
C GLU A 64 -9.68 5.11 6.31
N VAL A 65 -9.58 4.03 5.55
CA VAL A 65 -8.44 3.10 5.63
C VAL A 65 -7.49 3.40 4.48
N ARG A 66 -6.26 3.74 4.80
CA ARG A 66 -5.16 3.98 3.85
C ARG A 66 -4.11 2.89 3.98
N SER A 67 -3.69 2.34 2.85
CA SER A 67 -2.58 1.38 2.79
C SER A 67 -1.31 2.10 2.33
N ILE A 68 -0.24 2.01 3.10
CA ILE A 68 1.06 2.59 2.74
C ILE A 68 2.13 1.52 2.63
N THR A 69 2.96 1.61 1.60
CA THR A 69 4.11 0.71 1.41
C THR A 69 5.34 1.29 2.09
N LEU A 70 6.05 0.47 2.85
CA LEU A 70 7.23 0.88 3.62
C LEU A 70 8.39 -0.07 3.38
N PRO A 71 9.65 0.40 3.45
CA PRO A 71 10.80 -0.49 3.52
C PRO A 71 10.82 -1.27 4.84
N TRP A 72 11.36 -2.49 4.83
CA TRP A 72 11.34 -3.42 5.97
C TRP A 72 11.80 -2.79 7.29
N ARG A 73 12.85 -1.94 7.26
CA ARG A 73 13.43 -1.29 8.44
C ARG A 73 12.49 -0.31 9.13
N ILE A 74 11.59 0.29 8.36
CA ILE A 74 10.62 1.27 8.83
C ILE A 74 9.33 0.56 9.21
N TRP A 75 8.87 -0.36 8.35
CA TRP A 75 7.72 -1.22 8.64
C TRP A 75 7.85 -2.02 9.94
N GLY A 76 9.07 -2.46 10.26
CA GLY A 76 9.38 -3.20 11.49
C GLY A 76 9.25 -2.39 12.79
N ARG A 77 9.03 -1.07 12.72
CA ARG A 77 8.93 -0.19 13.89
C ARG A 77 7.51 -0.02 14.42
N PHE A 78 6.52 -0.44 13.64
CA PHE A 78 5.11 -0.23 13.93
C PHE A 78 4.41 -1.55 14.22
N GLU A 79 3.49 -1.55 15.17
CA GLU A 79 2.58 -2.64 15.50
C GLU A 79 1.11 -2.26 15.26
N ALA A 80 0.24 -3.25 15.19
CA ALA A 80 -1.20 -2.97 15.12
C ALA A 80 -1.67 -2.35 16.45
N GLY A 81 -2.42 -1.25 16.37
CA GLY A 81 -2.80 -0.40 17.49
C GLY A 81 -1.92 0.85 17.64
N ASP A 82 -0.78 0.93 16.95
CA ASP A 82 0.09 2.10 17.06
C ASP A 82 -0.54 3.31 16.38
N ARG A 83 -0.52 4.43 17.10
CA ARG A 83 -0.87 5.73 16.53
C ARG A 83 0.35 6.26 15.80
N ILE A 84 0.17 6.68 14.56
CA ILE A 84 1.23 7.19 13.71
C ILE A 84 0.83 8.50 13.05
N VAL A 85 1.84 9.35 12.85
CA VAL A 85 1.72 10.63 12.18
C VAL A 85 2.73 10.69 11.05
N LYS A 86 2.27 11.10 9.87
CA LYS A 86 3.11 11.52 8.76
C LYS A 86 2.93 13.01 8.55
N ARG A 87 3.98 13.80 8.74
CA ARG A 87 3.94 15.24 8.47
C ARG A 87 4.25 15.54 7.01
N VAL A 88 3.82 16.71 6.54
CA VAL A 88 4.15 17.19 5.19
C VAL A 88 5.67 17.28 5.04
N GLY A 89 6.21 16.69 3.97
CA GLY A 89 7.65 16.66 3.70
C GLY A 89 8.41 15.53 4.40
N GLU A 90 7.79 14.81 5.33
CA GLU A 90 8.39 13.59 5.88
C GLU A 90 8.28 12.44 4.90
N ARG A 91 9.40 11.74 4.69
CA ARG A 91 9.41 10.56 3.83
C ARG A 91 8.59 9.42 4.44
N TRP A 92 8.69 9.24 5.76
CA TRP A 92 8.13 8.11 6.49
C TRP A 92 7.32 8.58 7.70
N PRO A 93 6.25 7.87 8.08
CA PRO A 93 5.54 8.14 9.32
C PRO A 93 6.42 7.90 10.55
N SER A 94 6.02 8.48 11.67
CA SER A 94 6.59 8.29 13.01
C SER A 94 5.47 8.04 14.02
N THR A 95 5.82 7.50 15.19
CA THR A 95 4.92 7.33 16.34
C THR A 95 4.88 8.60 17.17
#